data_AF-A0A4W5JAC6-F1
#
_entry.id   AF-A0A4W5JAC6-F1
#
_cell.length_a   1.000
_cell.length_b   1.000
_cell.length_c   1.000
_cell.angle_alpha   90.00
_cell.angle_beta   90.00
_cell.angle_gamma   90.00
#
_symmetry.space_group_name_H-M   'P 1'
#
loop_
_entity.id
_entity.type
_entity.pdbx_description
1 polymer ?
#
loop_
_entity_poly.entity_id
_entity_poly.type
_entity_poly.pdbx_seq_one_letter_code
_entity_poly.pdbx_strand_id
1 'polypeptide(L)'
;MQTEMHHLQTLCIMAEVFRRGMREEVQLDAGAVGRVFPCLDELLLLHHDLFNSMRERRHSSAQPYGNRNYVVERIGDVLLQQFSEENAERMKQVYGDFCSHHTEAVTFFKELQQHNKRFQTFIKQQSNNYLVRRREIPECILLVTQRITKYPVLLERILQYTQGRSVCLSLLCCPLLLGSDKSNQIVITRPGQFFVGQVVVSYSSAIRDNIQQLQ
;
A
#
# COMPACT_ATOMS: atom_id res chain seq x y z
N MET A 1 6.14 0.79 -11.61
CA MET A 1 7.10 -0.27 -11.19
C MET A 1 7.95 0.12 -9.99
N GLN A 2 8.79 1.17 -10.05
CA GLN A 2 9.70 1.50 -8.94
C GLN A 2 8.95 1.77 -7.61
N THR A 3 7.86 2.54 -7.65
CA THR A 3 7.06 2.82 -6.44
C THR A 3 6.33 1.59 -5.90
N GLU A 4 6.03 0.59 -6.75
CA GLU A 4 5.49 -0.71 -6.32
C GLU A 4 6.54 -1.52 -5.58
N MET A 5 7.76 -1.58 -6.12
CA MET A 5 8.90 -2.22 -5.47
C MET A 5 9.16 -1.60 -4.08
N HIS A 6 9.11 -0.27 -3.97
CA HIS A 6 9.24 0.40 -2.67
C HIS A 6 8.11 0.04 -1.70
N HIS A 7 6.88 -0.11 -2.20
CA HIS A 7 5.76 -0.53 -1.37
C HIS A 7 5.93 -1.98 -0.88
N LEU A 8 6.35 -2.90 -1.75
CA LEU A 8 6.70 -4.27 -1.36
C LEU A 8 7.84 -4.30 -0.33
N GLN A 9 8.86 -3.46 -0.48
CA GLN A 9 9.91 -3.33 0.54
C GLN A 9 9.34 -2.92 1.90
N THR A 10 8.39 -1.98 1.94
CA THR A 10 7.70 -1.60 3.18
C THR A 10 6.93 -2.77 3.78
N LEU A 11 6.14 -3.49 2.98
CA LEU A 11 5.39 -4.66 3.44
C LEU A 11 6.31 -5.79 3.95
N CYS A 12 7.43 -6.05 3.26
CA CYS A 12 8.43 -7.01 3.70
C CYS A 12 9.10 -6.61 5.02
N ILE A 13 9.40 -5.32 5.23
CA ILE A 13 9.92 -4.84 6.52
C ILE A 13 8.87 -5.06 7.62
N MET A 14 7.60 -4.77 7.35
CA MET A 14 6.51 -5.03 8.30
C MET A 14 6.43 -6.52 8.67
N ALA A 15 6.58 -7.43 7.70
CA ALA A 15 6.50 -8.87 7.94
C ALA A 15 7.77 -9.45 8.60
N GLU A 16 8.93 -9.20 8.01
CA GLU A 16 10.18 -9.91 8.34
C GLU A 16 10.98 -9.25 9.46
N VAL A 17 10.76 -7.96 9.71
CA VAL A 17 11.42 -7.24 10.81
C VAL A 17 10.45 -7.08 11.96
N PHE A 18 9.35 -6.36 11.76
CA PHE A 18 8.46 -6.01 12.86
C PHE A 18 7.60 -7.18 13.34
N ARG A 19 6.82 -7.80 12.45
CA ARG A 19 5.92 -8.90 12.82
C ARG A 19 6.70 -10.12 13.33
N ARG A 20 7.79 -10.51 12.66
CA ARG A 20 8.65 -11.59 13.12
C ARG A 20 9.32 -11.27 14.46
N GLY A 21 9.92 -10.09 14.62
CA GLY A 21 10.54 -9.68 15.88
C GLY A 21 9.54 -9.59 17.03
N MET A 22 8.31 -9.15 16.78
CA MET A 22 7.23 -9.18 17.78
C MET A 22 6.94 -10.60 18.27
N ARG A 23 6.95 -11.60 17.38
CA ARG A 23 6.67 -13.01 17.72
C ARG A 23 7.86 -13.70 18.39
N GLU A 24 9.06 -13.52 17.84
CA GLU A 24 10.24 -14.29 18.26
C GLU A 24 11.01 -13.58 19.38
N GLU A 25 11.28 -12.28 19.21
CA GLU A 25 12.11 -11.51 20.13
C GLU A 25 11.31 -10.89 21.25
N VAL A 26 10.05 -10.48 21.03
CA VAL A 26 9.19 -9.89 22.07
C VAL A 26 8.24 -10.94 22.67
N GLN A 27 7.96 -12.03 21.94
CA GLN A 27 7.05 -13.10 22.33
C GLN A 27 5.61 -12.62 22.59
N LEU A 28 5.13 -11.70 21.73
CA LEU A 28 3.71 -11.36 21.68
C LEU A 28 2.91 -12.52 21.10
N ASP A 29 1.69 -12.71 21.61
CA ASP A 29 0.77 -13.71 21.09
C ASP A 29 0.29 -13.34 19.68
N ALA A 30 -0.22 -14.36 18.95
CA ALA A 30 -0.67 -14.18 17.58
C ALA A 30 -1.81 -13.14 17.43
N GLY A 31 -2.67 -13.00 18.44
CA GLY A 31 -3.76 -12.03 18.46
C GLY A 31 -3.24 -10.60 18.57
N ALA A 32 -2.33 -10.33 19.52
CA ALA A 32 -1.68 -9.02 19.65
C ALA A 32 -0.95 -8.62 18.36
N VAL A 33 -0.22 -9.55 17.73
CA VAL A 33 0.48 -9.28 16.47
C VAL A 33 -0.50 -9.02 15.32
N GLY A 34 -1.60 -9.77 15.25
CA GLY A 34 -2.66 -9.58 14.26
C GLY A 34 -3.37 -8.23 14.39
N ARG A 35 -3.51 -7.69 15.62
CA ARG A 35 -4.07 -6.36 15.87
C ARG A 35 -3.20 -5.23 15.34
N VAL A 36 -1.88 -5.39 15.33
CA VAL A 36 -0.97 -4.37 14.76
C VAL A 36 -0.87 -4.47 13.24
N PHE A 37 -0.91 -5.70 12.70
CA PHE A 37 -0.72 -5.97 11.28
C PHE A 37 -1.86 -6.83 10.69
N PRO A 38 -3.09 -6.28 10.61
CA PRO A 38 -4.18 -6.97 9.95
C PRO A 38 -3.87 -7.16 8.45
N CYS A 39 -4.31 -8.28 7.87
CA CYS A 39 -4.28 -8.52 6.42
C CYS A 39 -2.91 -8.38 5.71
N LEU A 40 -1.79 -8.46 6.45
CA LEU A 40 -0.46 -8.19 5.91
C LEU A 40 -0.03 -9.22 4.85
N ASP A 41 -0.41 -10.49 5.03
CA ASP A 41 -0.06 -11.56 4.09
C ASP A 41 -0.84 -11.41 2.77
N GLU A 42 -2.12 -11.03 2.85
CA GLU A 42 -2.95 -10.76 1.68
C GLU A 42 -2.46 -9.52 0.92
N LEU A 43 -2.05 -8.46 1.62
CA LEU A 43 -1.42 -7.29 1.01
C LEU A 43 -0.12 -7.68 0.28
N LEU A 44 0.75 -8.44 0.93
CA LEU A 44 1.99 -8.92 0.32
C LEU A 44 1.71 -9.69 -0.97
N LEU A 45 0.75 -10.61 -0.94
CA LEU A 45 0.38 -11.42 -2.10
C LEU A 45 -0.14 -10.55 -3.26
N LEU A 46 -1.11 -9.67 -2.99
CA LEU A 46 -1.69 -8.78 -4.01
C LEU A 46 -0.64 -7.91 -4.70
N HIS A 47 0.24 -7.29 -3.92
CA HIS A 47 1.28 -6.41 -4.46
C HIS A 47 2.41 -7.18 -5.15
N HIS A 48 2.70 -8.40 -4.68
CA HIS A 48 3.69 -9.24 -5.30
C HIS A 48 3.23 -9.73 -6.68
N ASP A 49 1.96 -10.12 -6.81
CA ASP A 49 1.36 -10.56 -8.08
C ASP A 49 1.30 -9.43 -9.11
N LEU A 50 0.88 -8.22 -8.69
CA LEU A 50 0.92 -7.02 -9.53
C LEU A 50 2.36 -6.70 -9.98
N PHE A 51 3.32 -6.74 -9.05
CA PHE A 51 4.71 -6.44 -9.38
C PHE A 51 5.31 -7.48 -10.34
N ASN A 52 5.03 -8.76 -10.14
CA ASN A 52 5.49 -9.82 -11.03
C ASN A 52 4.91 -9.68 -12.43
N SER A 53 3.61 -9.38 -12.55
CA SER A 53 2.96 -9.15 -13.84
C SER A 53 3.60 -7.98 -14.59
N MET A 54 3.90 -6.87 -13.89
CA MET A 54 4.64 -5.75 -14.48
C MET A 54 6.09 -6.13 -14.84
N ARG A 55 6.75 -6.96 -14.03
CA ARG A 55 8.14 -7.39 -14.26
C ARG A 55 8.24 -8.30 -15.47
N GLU A 56 7.30 -9.22 -15.63
CA GLU A 56 7.17 -10.09 -16.79
C GLU A 56 6.93 -9.28 -18.07
N ARG A 57 5.99 -8.33 -18.05
CA ARG A 57 5.78 -7.41 -19.17
C ARG A 57 7.06 -6.69 -19.58
N ARG A 58 7.82 -6.17 -18.61
CA ARG A 58 9.11 -5.52 -18.87
C ARG A 58 10.12 -6.48 -19.50
N HIS A 59 10.19 -7.72 -19.02
CA HIS A 59 11.13 -8.71 -19.53
C HIS A 59 10.81 -9.10 -20.98
N SER A 60 9.54 -9.34 -21.30
CA SER A 60 9.08 -9.63 -22.67
C SER A 60 9.22 -8.44 -23.63
N SER A 61 9.40 -7.23 -23.10
CA SER A 61 9.62 -5.99 -23.88
C SER A 61 11.12 -5.65 -24.04
N ALA A 62 12.02 -6.50 -23.54
CA ALA A 62 13.46 -6.31 -23.67
C ALA A 62 13.93 -6.68 -25.09
N GLN A 63 14.86 -5.90 -25.65
CA GLN A 63 15.37 -6.14 -26.99
C GLN A 63 16.21 -7.42 -27.07
N PRO A 64 16.15 -8.20 -28.17
CA PRO A 64 16.84 -9.49 -28.30
C PRO A 64 18.37 -9.40 -28.18
N TYR A 65 18.95 -8.25 -28.50
CA TYR A 65 20.40 -8.05 -28.58
C TYR A 65 20.92 -7.26 -27.38
N GLY A 66 20.92 -7.89 -26.20
CA GLY A 66 21.85 -7.64 -25.08
C GLY A 66 21.86 -6.25 -24.41
N ASN A 67 21.13 -5.27 -24.92
CA ASN A 67 21.07 -3.94 -24.33
C ASN A 67 20.04 -3.96 -23.19
N ARG A 68 20.37 -3.37 -22.03
CA ARG A 68 19.44 -3.23 -20.88
C ARG A 68 18.21 -2.35 -21.16
N ASN A 69 18.04 -1.92 -22.41
CA ASN A 69 17.00 -1.02 -22.87
C ASN A 69 15.74 -1.83 -23.23
N TYR A 70 14.59 -1.36 -22.77
CA TYR A 70 13.28 -1.93 -23.04
C TYR A 70 12.29 -0.79 -23.30
N VAL A 71 11.26 -1.06 -24.10
CA VAL A 71 10.14 -0.13 -24.32
C VAL A 71 8.86 -0.91 -24.09
N VAL A 72 8.11 -0.55 -23.03
CA VAL A 72 6.81 -1.18 -22.74
C VAL A 72 5.75 -0.46 -23.56
N GLU A 73 5.39 -1.03 -24.71
CA GLU A 73 4.38 -0.46 -25.61
C GLU A 73 2.95 -0.63 -25.08
N ARG A 74 2.72 -1.68 -24.29
CA ARG A 74 1.42 -2.00 -23.70
C ARG A 74 1.58 -2.37 -22.23
N ILE A 75 0.81 -1.73 -21.36
CA ILE A 75 0.72 -2.08 -19.93
C ILE A 75 -0.73 -2.10 -19.42
N GLY A 76 -1.67 -1.55 -20.19
CA GLY A 76 -3.06 -1.36 -19.77
C GLY A 76 -3.80 -2.66 -19.44
N ASP A 77 -3.49 -3.77 -20.09
CA ASP A 77 -4.07 -5.08 -19.82
C ASP A 77 -3.64 -5.67 -18.46
N VAL A 78 -2.36 -5.53 -18.08
CA VAL A 78 -1.89 -5.93 -16.73
C VAL A 78 -2.60 -5.12 -15.66
N LEU A 79 -2.73 -3.81 -15.89
CA LEU A 79 -3.40 -2.90 -14.96
C LEU A 79 -4.90 -3.19 -14.90
N LEU A 80 -5.53 -3.46 -16.05
CA LEU A 80 -6.96 -3.79 -16.11
C LEU A 80 -7.23 -5.05 -15.31
N GLN A 81 -6.47 -6.13 -15.56
CA GLN A 81 -6.61 -7.39 -14.82
C GLN A 81 -6.48 -7.19 -13.29
N GLN A 82 -5.58 -6.33 -12.83
CA GLN A 82 -5.41 -6.08 -11.39
C GLN A 82 -6.58 -5.27 -10.78
N PHE A 83 -7.10 -4.29 -11.52
CA PHE A 83 -8.07 -3.32 -10.99
C PHE A 83 -9.50 -3.56 -11.48
N SER A 84 -9.79 -4.72 -12.08
CA SER A 84 -11.11 -5.14 -12.51
C SER A 84 -11.59 -6.42 -11.82
N GLU A 85 -12.89 -6.67 -11.87
CA GLU A 85 -13.54 -7.93 -11.47
C GLU A 85 -13.18 -8.39 -10.05
N GLU A 86 -12.72 -9.64 -9.89
CA GLU A 86 -12.43 -10.25 -8.60
C GLU A 86 -11.22 -9.61 -7.90
N ASN A 87 -10.17 -9.27 -8.65
CA ASN A 87 -8.97 -8.64 -8.10
C ASN A 87 -9.26 -7.26 -7.50
N ALA A 88 -10.15 -6.52 -8.17
CA ALA A 88 -10.72 -5.28 -7.69
C ALA A 88 -11.42 -5.46 -6.33
N GLU A 89 -12.40 -6.37 -6.24
CA GLU A 89 -13.13 -6.59 -4.99
C GLU A 89 -12.22 -7.07 -3.87
N ARG A 90 -11.27 -7.96 -4.18
CA ARG A 90 -10.25 -8.42 -3.23
C ARG A 90 -9.39 -7.28 -2.71
N MET A 91 -8.95 -6.37 -3.60
CA MET A 91 -8.23 -5.17 -3.20
C MET A 91 -9.06 -4.28 -2.27
N LYS A 92 -10.34 -4.05 -2.58
CA LYS A 92 -11.24 -3.26 -1.70
C LYS A 92 -11.37 -3.90 -0.33
N GLN A 93 -11.60 -5.21 -0.27
CA GLN A 93 -11.77 -5.94 0.97
C GLN A 93 -10.52 -5.85 1.85
N VAL A 94 -9.36 -6.23 1.30
CA VAL A 94 -8.10 -6.25 2.04
C VAL A 94 -7.71 -4.86 2.54
N TYR A 95 -7.86 -3.82 1.70
CA TYR A 95 -7.59 -2.46 2.14
C TYR A 95 -8.66 -1.91 3.08
N GLY A 96 -9.92 -2.31 2.95
CA GLY A 96 -11.00 -1.95 3.87
C GLY A 96 -10.73 -2.50 5.27
N ASP A 97 -10.36 -3.77 5.36
CA ASP A 97 -9.99 -4.43 6.62
C ASP A 97 -8.72 -3.81 7.20
N PHE A 98 -7.68 -3.59 6.40
CA PHE A 98 -6.45 -2.94 6.87
C PHE A 98 -6.69 -1.52 7.40
N CYS A 99 -7.45 -0.70 6.66
CA CYS A 99 -7.65 0.71 7.00
C CYS A 99 -8.64 0.92 8.14
N SER A 100 -9.66 0.06 8.29
CA SER A 100 -10.60 0.14 9.41
C SER A 100 -9.94 -0.08 10.76
N HIS A 101 -8.91 -0.93 10.81
CA HIS A 101 -8.12 -1.20 12.03
C HIS A 101 -6.95 -0.22 12.22
N HIS A 102 -6.72 0.75 11.32
CA HIS A 102 -5.57 1.65 11.36
C HIS A 102 -5.41 2.36 12.72
N THR A 103 -6.48 3.00 13.20
CA THR A 103 -6.46 3.77 14.45
C THR A 103 -6.19 2.87 15.64
N GLU A 104 -6.81 1.67 15.66
CA GLU A 104 -6.60 0.68 16.72
C GLU A 104 -5.15 0.20 16.72
N ALA A 105 -4.62 -0.19 15.55
CA ALA A 105 -3.25 -0.69 15.41
C ALA A 105 -2.21 0.32 15.90
N VAL A 106 -2.37 1.61 15.54
CA VAL A 106 -1.47 2.69 15.98
C VAL A 106 -1.60 2.97 17.48
N THR A 107 -2.82 2.92 18.02
CA THR A 107 -3.05 3.13 19.47
C THR A 107 -2.45 1.98 20.27
N PHE A 108 -2.74 0.74 19.88
CA PHE A 108 -2.21 -0.45 20.52
C PHE A 108 -0.67 -0.53 20.43
N PHE A 109 -0.08 -0.12 19.31
CA PHE A 109 1.38 0.03 19.19
C PHE A 109 1.96 0.97 20.25
N LYS A 110 1.34 2.14 20.45
CA LYS A 110 1.78 3.13 21.46
C LYS A 110 1.64 2.58 22.88
N GLU A 111 0.55 1.89 23.18
CA GLU A 111 0.34 1.22 24.47
C GLU A 111 1.42 0.16 24.73
N LEU A 112 1.72 -0.69 23.74
CA LEU A 112 2.82 -1.66 23.84
C LEU A 112 4.16 -0.98 24.10
N GLN A 113 4.44 0.14 23.42
CA GLN A 113 5.69 0.88 23.60
C GLN A 113 5.82 1.50 25.00
N GLN A 114 4.70 1.89 25.62
CA GLN A 114 4.67 2.48 26.96
C GLN A 114 4.73 1.42 28.07
N HIS A 115 3.99 0.32 27.92
CA HIS A 115 3.78 -0.64 29.00
C HIS A 115 4.67 -1.90 28.90
N ASN A 116 5.15 -2.26 27.71
CA ASN A 116 5.98 -3.45 27.51
C ASN A 116 7.45 -3.09 27.31
N LYS A 117 8.28 -3.26 28.34
CA LYS A 117 9.72 -2.95 28.32
C LYS A 117 10.51 -3.73 27.25
N ARG A 118 10.09 -4.97 26.97
CA ARG A 118 10.73 -5.82 25.95
C ARG A 118 10.43 -5.27 24.55
N PHE A 119 9.18 -4.89 24.31
CA PHE A 119 8.77 -4.22 23.08
C PHE A 119 9.46 -2.86 22.90
N GLN A 120 9.55 -2.06 23.97
CA GLN A 120 10.24 -0.76 23.94
C GLN A 120 11.72 -0.93 23.55
N THR A 121 12.41 -1.92 24.13
CA THR A 121 13.81 -2.24 23.80
C THR A 121 13.93 -2.68 22.35
N PHE A 122 13.05 -3.56 21.88
CA PHE A 122 13.01 -4.01 20.49
C PHE A 122 12.86 -2.84 19.52
N ILE A 123 11.90 -1.93 19.73
CA ILE A 123 11.70 -0.77 18.86
C ILE A 123 12.94 0.15 18.85
N LYS A 124 13.58 0.36 20.00
CA LYS A 124 14.85 1.11 20.08
C LYS A 124 16.00 0.43 19.35
N GLN A 125 16.02 -0.90 19.27
CA GLN A 125 17.02 -1.63 18.47
C GLN A 125 16.72 -1.47 16.98
N GLN A 126 15.45 -1.60 16.57
CA GLN A 126 15.05 -1.47 15.18
C GLN A 126 15.20 -0.03 14.63
N SER A 127 15.14 1.01 15.46
CA SER A 127 15.41 2.39 15.00
C SER A 127 16.85 2.60 14.51
N ASN A 128 17.80 1.78 15.01
CA ASN A 128 19.19 1.76 14.56
C ASN A 128 19.45 0.82 13.37
N ASN A 129 18.45 0.03 12.97
CA ASN A 129 18.57 -0.91 11.87
C ASN A 129 18.40 -0.18 10.52
N TYR A 130 19.45 -0.26 9.68
CA TYR A 130 19.50 0.42 8.38
C TYR A 130 18.42 -0.07 7.42
N LEU A 131 17.96 -1.32 7.55
CA LEU A 131 16.92 -1.90 6.70
C LEU A 131 15.59 -1.19 6.85
N VAL A 132 15.29 -0.72 8.06
CA VAL A 132 14.03 -0.08 8.41
C VAL A 132 13.99 1.38 7.96
N ARG A 133 15.11 1.93 7.46
CA ARG A 133 15.28 3.33 7.03
C ARG A 133 14.73 4.34 8.04
N ARG A 134 14.84 4.02 9.34
CA ARG A 134 14.29 4.82 10.46
C ARG A 134 12.77 5.02 10.43
N ARG A 135 12.02 4.17 9.74
CA ARG A 135 10.55 4.17 9.76
C ARG A 135 10.08 3.37 10.97
N GLU A 136 9.13 3.90 11.74
CA GLU A 136 8.46 3.12 12.77
C GLU A 136 7.20 2.47 12.18
N ILE A 137 6.53 1.68 13.01
CA ILE A 137 5.33 0.94 12.61
C ILE A 137 4.20 1.89 12.17
N PRO A 138 3.88 2.99 12.89
CA PRO A 138 2.86 3.94 12.45
C PRO A 138 3.12 4.53 11.05
N GLU A 139 4.37 4.86 10.71
CA GLU A 139 4.72 5.37 9.38
C GLU A 139 4.54 4.28 8.32
N CYS A 140 4.95 3.04 8.61
CA CYS A 140 4.74 1.92 7.70
C CYS A 140 3.26 1.69 7.41
N ILE A 141 2.41 1.66 8.45
CA ILE A 141 0.95 1.52 8.30
C ILE A 141 0.41 2.67 7.44
N LEU A 142 0.83 3.92 7.72
CA LEU A 142 0.39 5.09 6.94
C LEU A 142 0.77 4.97 5.45
N LEU A 143 1.99 4.53 5.14
CA LEU A 143 2.44 4.33 3.75
C LEU A 143 1.63 3.26 3.03
N VAL A 144 1.24 2.20 3.74
CA VAL A 144 0.37 1.16 3.20
C VAL A 144 -1.00 1.73 2.90
N THR A 145 -1.65 2.41 3.86
CA THR A 145 -2.96 3.07 3.67
C THR A 145 -2.94 4.03 2.48
N GLN A 146 -1.86 4.80 2.31
CA GLN A 146 -1.74 5.75 1.22
C GLN A 146 -1.54 5.09 -0.15
N ARG A 147 -1.09 3.83 -0.22
CA ARG A 147 -0.70 3.19 -1.49
C ARG A 147 -1.84 3.18 -2.49
N ILE A 148 -3.04 2.78 -2.06
CA ILE A 148 -4.19 2.62 -2.96
C ILE A 148 -4.56 3.95 -3.66
N THR A 149 -4.38 5.08 -2.96
CA THR A 149 -4.65 6.43 -3.49
C THR A 149 -3.63 6.89 -4.52
N LYS A 150 -2.48 6.22 -4.66
CA LYS A 150 -1.46 6.57 -5.66
C LYS A 150 -1.80 6.01 -7.04
N TYR A 151 -2.57 4.92 -7.13
CA TYR A 151 -2.88 4.29 -8.41
C TYR A 151 -3.67 5.20 -9.36
N PRO A 152 -4.74 5.91 -8.94
CA PRO A 152 -5.45 6.83 -9.84
C PRO A 152 -4.53 7.84 -10.53
N VAL A 153 -3.66 8.51 -9.76
CA VAL A 153 -2.73 9.53 -10.28
C VAL A 153 -1.70 8.92 -11.24
N LEU A 154 -1.19 7.72 -10.93
CA LEU A 154 -0.23 7.03 -11.78
C LEU A 154 -0.87 6.56 -13.09
N LEU A 155 -2.09 6.02 -13.02
CA LEU A 155 -2.84 5.56 -14.18
C LEU A 155 -3.23 6.71 -15.10
N GLU A 156 -3.69 7.84 -14.54
CA GLU A 156 -4.00 9.04 -15.30
C GLU A 156 -2.78 9.56 -16.06
N ARG A 157 -1.61 9.61 -15.41
CA ARG A 157 -0.35 10.00 -16.07
C ARG A 157 0.02 9.04 -17.20
N ILE A 158 -0.09 7.72 -16.99
CA ILE A 158 0.18 6.74 -18.05
C ILE A 158 -0.76 6.97 -19.25
N LEU A 159 -2.04 7.21 -19.00
CA LEU A 159 -3.02 7.50 -20.04
C LEU A 159 -2.69 8.79 -20.81
N GLN A 160 -2.31 9.86 -20.10
CA GLN A 160 -1.96 11.15 -20.71
C GLN A 160 -0.82 11.01 -21.74
N TYR A 161 0.13 10.11 -21.50
CA TYR A 161 1.28 9.87 -22.38
C TYR A 161 1.11 8.68 -23.34
N THR A 162 -0.03 7.99 -23.35
CA THR A 162 -0.30 6.85 -24.26
C THR A 162 -1.14 7.31 -25.45
N GLN A 163 -0.62 7.13 -26.67
CA GLN A 163 -1.38 7.41 -27.90
C GLN A 163 -2.34 6.24 -28.18
N GLY A 164 -3.65 6.46 -27.97
CA GLY A 164 -4.69 5.43 -28.11
C GLY A 164 -5.48 5.21 -26.82
N ARG A 165 -6.52 6.04 -26.60
CA ARG A 165 -7.26 6.15 -25.33
C ARG A 165 -8.22 4.97 -25.01
N SER A 166 -8.44 4.01 -25.92
CA SER A 166 -9.59 3.10 -25.82
C SER A 166 -9.52 2.05 -24.70
N VAL A 167 -8.35 1.45 -24.45
CA VAL A 167 -8.18 0.39 -23.41
C VAL A 167 -7.97 0.98 -22.01
N CYS A 168 -7.62 2.26 -21.92
CA CYS A 168 -7.24 2.90 -20.68
C CYS A 168 -8.35 3.82 -20.12
N LEU A 169 -9.41 4.10 -20.89
CA LEU A 169 -10.67 4.66 -20.37
C LEU A 169 -11.47 3.68 -19.49
N SER A 170 -11.46 2.37 -19.79
CA SER A 170 -12.14 1.37 -18.95
C SER A 170 -11.51 1.22 -17.57
N LEU A 171 -10.20 1.45 -17.47
CA LEU A 171 -9.45 1.54 -16.20
C LEU A 171 -9.89 2.74 -15.35
N LEU A 172 -10.19 3.88 -15.99
CA LEU A 172 -10.80 5.00 -15.28
C LEU A 172 -12.19 4.61 -14.79
N CYS A 173 -13.05 3.99 -15.61
CA CYS A 173 -14.39 3.56 -15.19
C CYS A 173 -14.45 2.49 -14.06
N CYS A 174 -13.32 1.96 -13.58
CA CYS A 174 -13.32 1.01 -12.47
C CYS A 174 -13.79 1.67 -11.16
N PRO A 175 -14.82 1.14 -10.48
CA PRO A 175 -15.37 1.73 -9.26
C PRO A 175 -14.36 1.88 -8.11
N LEU A 176 -13.27 1.09 -8.09
CA LEU A 176 -12.16 1.28 -7.14
C LEU A 176 -11.47 2.63 -7.28
N LEU A 177 -11.47 3.20 -8.48
CA LEU A 177 -10.66 4.38 -8.83
C LEU A 177 -11.54 5.63 -9.00
N LEU A 178 -12.84 5.49 -9.29
CA LEU A 178 -13.75 6.61 -9.58
C LEU A 178 -14.91 6.84 -8.60
N GLY A 179 -15.01 6.14 -7.47
CA GLY A 179 -15.90 6.54 -6.36
C GLY A 179 -17.36 6.81 -6.76
N SER A 180 -18.02 5.82 -7.37
CA SER A 180 -19.41 5.96 -7.86
C SER A 180 -20.29 4.78 -7.41
N ASP A 181 -20.56 4.67 -6.11
CA ASP A 181 -21.75 3.97 -5.57
C ASP A 181 -21.98 4.41 -4.11
N LYS A 182 -23.19 4.85 -3.78
CA LYS A 182 -23.54 5.51 -2.51
C LYS A 182 -23.82 4.56 -1.35
N SER A 183 -23.56 3.26 -1.50
CA SER A 183 -24.08 2.27 -0.56
C SER A 183 -23.06 1.66 0.38
N ASN A 184 -21.74 1.76 0.11
CA ASN A 184 -20.67 1.25 0.99
C ASN A 184 -19.27 1.56 0.42
N GLN A 185 -18.90 2.84 0.24
CA GLN A 185 -17.67 3.18 -0.47
C GLN A 185 -16.61 3.91 0.33
N ILE A 186 -15.37 3.58 -0.04
CA ILE A 186 -14.20 4.44 0.09
C ILE A 186 -14.46 5.68 -0.77
N VAL A 187 -14.92 6.77 -0.14
CA VAL A 187 -15.22 8.02 -0.85
C VAL A 187 -13.99 8.91 -0.77
N ILE A 188 -13.37 9.17 -1.93
CA ILE A 188 -12.33 10.19 -2.10
C ILE A 188 -13.05 11.51 -2.37
N THR A 189 -13.28 12.32 -1.34
CA THR A 189 -13.80 13.69 -1.49
C THR A 189 -12.80 14.71 -0.97
N ARG A 190 -12.24 15.51 -1.90
CA ARG A 190 -11.38 16.68 -1.69
C ARG A 190 -10.04 16.39 -0.98
N PRO A 191 -9.03 17.28 -1.12
CA PRO A 191 -7.73 17.06 -0.50
C PRO A 191 -7.86 17.05 1.03
N GLY A 192 -7.68 15.89 1.66
CA GLY A 192 -7.51 15.78 3.11
C GLY A 192 -8.66 15.16 3.91
N GLN A 193 -9.68 14.57 3.28
CA GLN A 193 -10.67 13.74 3.98
C GLN A 193 -10.94 12.45 3.19
N PHE A 194 -10.74 11.30 3.85
CA PHE A 194 -11.06 9.99 3.28
C PHE A 194 -12.13 9.34 4.15
N PHE A 195 -13.21 8.91 3.52
CA PHE A 195 -14.21 8.05 4.15
C PHE A 195 -13.89 6.62 3.75
N VAL A 196 -13.70 5.73 4.71
CA VAL A 196 -13.69 4.28 4.52
C VAL A 196 -14.77 3.74 5.45
N GLY A 197 -16.00 3.58 4.96
CA GLY A 197 -17.15 3.29 5.84
C GLY A 197 -17.38 4.38 6.89
N GLN A 198 -18.06 4.07 8.01
CA GLN A 198 -18.32 5.01 9.11
C GLN A 198 -17.06 5.62 9.78
N VAL A 199 -15.86 5.30 9.30
CA VAL A 199 -14.60 5.83 9.84
C VAL A 199 -14.16 7.03 9.00
N VAL A 200 -14.36 8.22 9.57
CA VAL A 200 -13.72 9.47 9.10
C VAL A 200 -12.26 9.43 9.54
N VAL A 201 -11.33 9.12 8.62
CA VAL A 201 -9.90 9.32 8.91
C VAL A 201 -9.59 10.80 8.77
N SER A 202 -9.77 11.54 9.87
CA SER A 202 -9.37 12.94 9.96
C SER A 202 -7.86 13.03 10.11
N TYR A 203 -7.15 13.41 9.05
CA TYR A 203 -5.74 13.75 9.16
C TYR A 203 -5.59 15.16 9.73
N SER A 204 -4.86 15.26 10.84
CA SER A 204 -4.40 16.53 11.42
C SER A 204 -3.70 17.39 10.36
N SER A 205 -3.81 18.72 10.49
CA SER A 205 -3.20 19.72 9.61
C SER A 205 -1.71 19.47 9.32
N ALA A 206 -0.98 18.86 10.27
CA ALA A 206 0.43 18.53 10.14
C ALA A 206 0.79 17.53 9.02
N ILE A 207 -0.16 16.69 8.56
CA ILE A 207 0.07 15.73 7.45
C ILE A 207 -0.23 16.38 6.09
N ARG A 208 -1.05 17.45 6.08
CA ARG A 208 -1.39 18.22 4.88
C ARG A 208 -0.15 18.89 4.29
N ASP A 209 0.71 19.41 5.15
CA ASP A 209 1.94 20.11 4.77
C ASP A 209 2.99 19.16 4.17
N ASN A 210 3.06 17.91 4.64
CA ASN A 210 3.95 16.89 4.08
C ASN A 210 3.49 16.36 2.70
N ILE A 211 2.20 16.42 2.39
CA ILE A 211 1.67 16.02 1.07
C ILE A 211 1.95 17.10 0.01
N GLN A 212 1.95 18.38 0.40
CA GLN A 212 2.31 19.48 -0.52
C GLN A 212 3.82 19.61 -0.74
N GLN A 213 4.66 19.19 0.20
CA GLN A 213 6.13 19.26 0.06
C GLN A 213 6.76 18.15 -0.81
N LEU A 214 5.96 17.24 -1.36
CA LEU A 214 6.42 16.17 -2.27
C LEU A 214 5.94 16.33 -3.73
N GLN A 215 5.56 17.56 -4.12
CA GLN A 215 5.43 18.00 -5.52
C GLN A 215 6.65 18.85 -5.89
#